data_AF-A0A270BE12-F1
#
_entry.id   AF-A0A270BE12-F1
#
_cell.length_a   1.000
_cell.length_b   1.000
_cell.length_c   1.000
_cell.angle_alpha   90.00
_cell.angle_beta   90.00
_cell.angle_gamma   90.00
#
_symmetry.space_group_name_H-M   'P 1'
#
loop_
_entity.id
_entity.type
_entity.pdbx_description
1 polymer ?
#
loop_
_entity_poly.entity_id
_entity_poly.type
_entity_poly.pdbx_seq_one_letter_code
_entity_poly.pdbx_strand_id
1 'polypeptide(L)'
;MTNKFRTMLLAGAMLAAPLPAAVLAQEAPAAETVAQDAATPADAETEAALANAKAKMQKEMDAAIALVEKMFDTSDLPPIEPARLTLAERTTAALIPDGSLEKMMDNLYGKMLRTILEETGGNSDLSLSIKTGVESDRIAALDADTKNAVADLFDPHRKEREDQVMKVIRPLISEALADLEPPMRAGLAKAYARKFSAGQLTELNAFFATPAGQSYAGESLALQADPEVMLAMMKAVPPLVTKFIDRAPTIEGQLKELPKEKGLADLSDTEMNKLAKLMKVDVQTLKDNRDMWSEAATETEAVEAAPSDDWSGSDEAADAAADGAEAAVAADAADAAAAAADAAIDDPAYDRGNWSEADRQRVEQLEEAASNASSAAFDAQEEAVANARKKTPSTD
;
A
#
# COMPACT_ATOMS: atom_id res chain seq x y z
N MET A 1 13.93 14.61 26.91
CA MET A 1 12.62 13.96 27.25
C MET A 1 12.09 13.26 25.99
N THR A 2 12.93 12.40 25.38
CA THR A 2 12.82 12.07 23.94
C THR A 2 13.06 10.59 23.64
N ASN A 3 13.03 9.71 24.65
CA ASN A 3 13.39 8.31 24.48
C ASN A 3 12.19 7.33 24.47
N LYS A 4 10.98 7.79 24.86
CA LYS A 4 9.77 6.93 24.89
C LYS A 4 8.98 6.91 23.58
N PHE A 5 9.12 7.92 22.73
CA PHE A 5 8.47 7.97 21.41
C PHE A 5 9.19 7.08 20.38
N ARG A 6 10.49 6.80 20.55
CA ARG A 6 11.24 5.87 19.70
C ARG A 6 10.88 4.40 19.97
N THR A 7 10.59 4.03 21.22
CA THR A 7 10.22 2.65 21.57
C THR A 7 8.83 2.27 21.07
N MET A 8 7.92 3.24 20.94
CA MET A 8 6.57 3.01 20.41
C MET A 8 6.57 2.84 18.87
N LEU A 9 7.53 3.46 18.17
CA LEU A 9 7.73 3.28 16.73
C LEU A 9 8.37 1.91 16.40
N LEU A 10 9.13 1.32 17.33
CA LEU A 10 9.72 -0.02 17.18
C LEU A 10 8.70 -1.15 17.40
N ALA A 11 7.65 -0.93 18.19
CA ALA A 11 6.60 -1.92 18.41
C ALA A 11 5.54 -1.95 17.28
N GLY A 12 5.39 -0.85 16.53
CA GLY A 12 4.51 -0.78 15.35
C GLY A 12 5.14 -1.34 14.06
N ALA A 13 6.45 -1.52 14.01
CA ALA A 13 7.18 -2.04 12.84
C ALA A 13 7.30 -3.58 12.82
N MET A 14 6.86 -4.30 13.86
CA MET A 14 6.98 -5.77 13.94
C MET A 14 5.80 -6.56 13.33
N LEU A 15 4.91 -5.92 12.57
CA LEU A 15 3.91 -6.61 11.74
C LEU A 15 4.23 -6.60 10.24
N ALA A 16 5.38 -6.06 9.83
CA ALA A 16 5.86 -6.10 8.44
C ALA A 16 7.40 -6.24 8.36
N ALA A 17 8.01 -7.05 9.23
CA ALA A 17 9.41 -7.42 9.08
C ALA A 17 9.52 -8.71 8.24
N PRO A 18 10.37 -8.78 7.20
CA PRO A 18 10.76 -10.07 6.64
C PRO A 18 11.43 -10.88 7.75
N LEU A 19 11.15 -12.18 7.79
CA LEU A 19 11.73 -13.16 8.70
C LEU A 19 13.22 -12.84 8.98
N PRO A 20 13.66 -12.79 10.25
CA PRO A 20 15.05 -12.52 10.56
C PRO A 20 15.93 -13.60 9.90
N ALA A 21 16.97 -13.15 9.21
CA ALA A 21 18.02 -13.96 8.56
C ALA A 21 18.79 -14.90 9.53
N ALA A 22 18.36 -15.03 10.79
CA ALA A 22 18.90 -15.94 11.78
C ALA A 22 18.45 -17.41 11.59
N VAL A 23 17.50 -17.71 10.70
CA VAL A 23 17.17 -19.10 10.33
C VAL A 23 18.09 -19.63 9.21
N LEU A 24 18.86 -18.77 8.54
CA LEU A 24 19.82 -19.17 7.49
C LEU A 24 21.26 -19.38 8.00
N ALA A 25 21.49 -19.27 9.31
CA ALA A 25 22.81 -19.45 9.94
C ALA A 25 22.90 -20.74 10.75
N GLN A 26 22.19 -21.81 10.36
CA GLN A 26 22.49 -23.15 10.86
C GLN A 26 23.65 -23.72 10.03
N GLU A 27 24.85 -23.56 10.59
CA GLU A 27 26.13 -24.22 10.27
C GLU A 27 26.20 -24.97 8.94
N ALA A 28 26.96 -24.41 8.00
CA ALA A 28 27.52 -25.15 6.88
C ALA A 28 28.29 -26.38 7.39
N PRO A 29 27.92 -27.62 7.00
CA PRO A 29 28.87 -28.72 7.09
C PRO A 29 29.96 -28.45 6.05
N ALA A 30 31.20 -28.47 6.53
CA ALA A 30 32.40 -28.28 5.73
C ALA A 30 32.40 -29.15 4.47
N ALA A 31 32.88 -28.54 3.38
CA ALA A 31 33.19 -29.13 2.08
C ALA A 31 33.42 -30.66 2.09
N GLU A 32 32.43 -31.40 1.60
CA GLU A 32 32.62 -32.74 1.09
C GLU A 32 32.70 -32.66 -0.44
N THR A 33 33.83 -33.08 -0.97
CA THR A 33 34.18 -33.13 -2.39
C THR A 33 33.10 -33.83 -3.20
N VAL A 34 32.60 -33.16 -4.25
CA VAL A 34 31.69 -33.74 -5.25
C VAL A 34 32.43 -34.86 -5.98
N ALA A 35 32.23 -36.10 -5.54
CA ALA A 35 32.37 -37.26 -6.38
C ALA A 35 31.02 -37.48 -7.08
N GLN A 36 31.03 -37.31 -8.39
CA GLN A 36 29.91 -37.55 -9.29
C GLN A 36 29.64 -39.05 -9.35
N ASP A 37 28.63 -39.56 -8.64
CA ASP A 37 27.97 -40.81 -9.01
C ASP A 37 26.56 -40.96 -8.42
N ALA A 38 25.68 -41.51 -9.25
CA ALA A 38 24.36 -42.10 -8.99
C ALA A 38 23.26 -41.26 -8.30
N ALA A 39 22.10 -41.23 -8.97
CA ALA A 39 20.81 -40.72 -8.49
C ALA A 39 20.59 -40.95 -6.98
N THR A 40 20.54 -39.85 -6.21
CA THR A 40 20.52 -39.85 -4.74
C THR A 40 19.11 -39.50 -4.22
N PRO A 41 18.66 -39.98 -3.04
CA PRO A 41 17.28 -39.89 -2.53
C PRO A 41 16.78 -38.49 -2.11
N ALA A 42 17.43 -37.41 -2.54
CA ALA A 42 17.16 -36.04 -2.11
C ALA A 42 15.83 -35.48 -2.66
N ASP A 43 15.34 -35.98 -3.79
CA ASP A 43 14.10 -35.51 -4.40
C ASP A 43 12.86 -35.93 -3.58
N ALA A 44 12.89 -37.12 -2.96
CA ALA A 44 11.78 -37.66 -2.18
C ALA A 44 11.61 -36.99 -0.80
N GLU A 45 12.71 -36.59 -0.16
CA GLU A 45 12.67 -35.84 1.12
C GLU A 45 12.15 -34.40 0.91
N THR A 46 12.43 -33.81 -0.24
CA THR A 46 11.95 -32.48 -0.64
C THR A 46 10.45 -32.47 -0.93
N GLU A 47 9.93 -33.50 -1.61
CA GLU A 47 8.49 -33.65 -1.87
C GLU A 47 7.68 -33.86 -0.58
N ALA A 48 8.18 -34.69 0.34
CA ALA A 48 7.53 -34.92 1.63
C ALA A 48 7.53 -33.66 2.52
N ALA A 49 8.63 -32.88 2.50
CA ALA A 49 8.72 -31.61 3.21
C ALA A 49 7.75 -30.56 2.63
N LEU A 50 7.66 -30.45 1.30
CA LEU A 50 6.71 -29.56 0.61
C LEU A 50 5.25 -29.95 0.92
N ALA A 51 4.94 -31.25 0.89
CA ALA A 51 3.61 -31.75 1.21
C ALA A 51 3.21 -31.43 2.67
N ASN A 52 4.15 -31.56 3.61
CA ASN A 52 3.93 -31.20 5.01
C ASN A 52 3.76 -29.69 5.19
N ALA A 53 4.59 -28.87 4.53
CA ALA A 53 4.45 -27.42 4.54
C ALA A 53 3.08 -26.97 3.98
N LYS A 54 2.64 -27.56 2.87
CA LYS A 54 1.31 -27.32 2.28
C LYS A 54 0.19 -27.74 3.23
N ALA A 55 0.30 -28.89 3.86
CA ALA A 55 -0.70 -29.36 4.83
C ALA A 55 -0.80 -28.45 6.06
N LYS A 56 0.34 -27.96 6.56
CA LYS A 56 0.38 -26.98 7.66
C LYS A 56 -0.27 -25.66 7.24
N MET A 57 0.11 -25.12 6.08
CA MET A 57 -0.46 -23.89 5.53
C MET A 57 -1.97 -24.02 5.33
N GLN A 58 -2.44 -25.16 4.80
CA GLN A 58 -3.88 -25.42 4.64
C GLN A 58 -4.61 -25.39 5.98
N LYS A 59 -4.06 -26.05 7.01
CA LYS A 59 -4.67 -26.06 8.34
C LYS A 59 -4.75 -24.67 8.96
N GLU A 60 -3.71 -23.85 8.78
CA GLU A 60 -3.69 -22.46 9.23
C GLU A 60 -4.71 -21.61 8.45
N MET A 61 -4.82 -21.82 7.13
CA MET A 61 -5.82 -21.18 6.28
C MET A 61 -7.24 -21.55 6.69
N ASP A 62 -7.53 -22.83 6.93
CA ASP A 62 -8.85 -23.31 7.37
C ASP A 62 -9.24 -22.68 8.73
N ALA A 63 -8.27 -22.54 9.65
CA ALA A 63 -8.50 -21.88 10.93
C ALA A 63 -8.77 -20.37 10.76
N ALA A 64 -8.06 -19.71 9.84
CA ALA A 64 -8.30 -18.31 9.51
C ALA A 64 -9.68 -18.11 8.87
N ILE A 65 -10.08 -18.99 7.93
CA ILE A 65 -11.41 -18.98 7.31
C ILE A 65 -12.49 -19.15 8.38
N ALA A 66 -12.35 -20.11 9.29
CA ALA A 66 -13.31 -20.31 10.37
C ALA A 66 -13.44 -19.08 11.30
N LEU A 67 -12.35 -18.35 11.54
CA LEU A 67 -12.38 -17.10 12.28
C LEU A 67 -13.12 -16.00 11.50
N VAL A 68 -12.85 -15.86 10.21
CA VAL A 68 -13.51 -14.89 9.33
C VAL A 68 -15.01 -15.20 9.22
N GLU A 69 -15.39 -16.46 9.00
CA GLU A 69 -16.79 -16.89 8.96
C GLU A 69 -17.52 -16.57 10.26
N LYS A 70 -16.86 -16.72 11.41
CA LYS A 70 -17.41 -16.32 12.71
C LYS A 70 -17.55 -14.81 12.86
N MET A 71 -16.59 -14.03 12.37
CA MET A 71 -16.63 -12.57 12.44
C MET A 71 -17.67 -11.97 11.48
N PHE A 72 -17.87 -12.59 10.33
CA PHE A 72 -18.77 -12.15 9.26
C PHE A 72 -19.94 -13.12 9.08
N ASP A 73 -20.45 -13.69 10.17
CA ASP A 73 -21.60 -14.59 10.12
C ASP A 73 -22.79 -13.90 9.45
N THR A 74 -23.32 -14.53 8.39
CA THR A 74 -24.44 -14.01 7.60
C THR A 74 -25.72 -14.81 7.79
N SER A 75 -25.74 -15.79 8.70
CA SER A 75 -26.87 -16.68 8.95
C SER A 75 -28.13 -15.95 9.42
N ASP A 76 -27.97 -14.85 10.16
CA ASP A 76 -29.07 -14.00 10.64
C ASP A 76 -29.56 -12.98 9.60
N LEU A 77 -28.94 -12.90 8.42
CA LEU A 77 -29.35 -11.93 7.42
C LEU A 77 -30.72 -12.31 6.82
N PRO A 78 -31.56 -11.31 6.49
CA PRO A 78 -32.86 -11.56 5.88
C PRO A 78 -32.77 -12.44 4.63
N PRO A 79 -33.76 -13.32 4.39
CA PRO A 79 -33.81 -14.15 3.20
C PRO A 79 -33.91 -13.28 1.95
N ILE A 80 -33.25 -13.71 0.88
CA ILE A 80 -33.27 -13.03 -0.41
C ILE A 80 -34.30 -13.69 -1.30
N GLU A 81 -35.15 -12.88 -1.91
CA GLU A 81 -36.10 -13.34 -2.92
C GLU A 81 -35.36 -13.71 -4.23
N PRO A 82 -35.56 -14.91 -4.81
CA PRO A 82 -34.75 -15.39 -5.93
C PRO A 82 -34.76 -14.49 -7.17
N ALA A 83 -35.89 -13.89 -7.55
CA ALA A 83 -35.94 -13.02 -8.74
C ALA A 83 -35.13 -11.73 -8.53
N ARG A 84 -35.15 -11.19 -7.31
CA ARG A 84 -34.31 -10.06 -6.92
C ARG A 84 -32.83 -10.41 -6.90
N LEU A 85 -32.47 -11.62 -6.50
CA LEU A 85 -31.08 -12.08 -6.59
C LEU A 85 -30.61 -12.09 -8.04
N THR A 86 -31.41 -12.60 -8.98
CA THR A 86 -31.08 -12.60 -10.41
C THR A 86 -30.86 -11.18 -10.96
N LEU A 87 -31.70 -10.22 -10.55
CA LEU A 87 -31.51 -8.82 -10.93
C LEU A 87 -30.20 -8.25 -10.39
N ALA A 88 -29.86 -8.56 -9.13
CA ALA A 88 -28.63 -8.10 -8.49
C ALA A 88 -27.36 -8.77 -9.07
N GLU A 89 -27.43 -10.04 -9.46
CA GLU A 89 -26.36 -10.73 -10.17
C GLU A 89 -26.04 -10.02 -11.49
N ARG A 90 -27.08 -9.62 -12.24
CA ARG A 90 -26.90 -8.82 -13.46
C ARG A 90 -26.27 -7.45 -13.17
N THR A 91 -26.72 -6.77 -12.12
CA THR A 91 -26.18 -5.46 -11.72
C THR A 91 -24.72 -5.55 -11.34
N THR A 92 -24.35 -6.56 -10.56
CA THR A 92 -22.97 -6.74 -10.06
C THR A 92 -22.03 -7.29 -11.11
N ALA A 93 -22.52 -8.08 -12.08
CA ALA A 93 -21.73 -8.44 -13.26
C ALA A 93 -21.37 -7.23 -14.13
N ALA A 94 -22.20 -6.18 -14.17
CA ALA A 94 -21.87 -4.94 -14.85
C ALA A 94 -20.84 -4.10 -14.10
N LEU A 95 -20.87 -4.12 -12.75
CA LEU A 95 -19.94 -3.38 -11.88
C LEU A 95 -18.58 -4.04 -11.73
N ILE A 96 -18.54 -5.37 -11.81
CA ILE A 96 -17.32 -6.16 -11.79
C ILE A 96 -17.34 -7.07 -13.02
N PRO A 97 -17.10 -6.53 -14.24
CA PRO A 97 -16.79 -7.32 -15.41
C PRO A 97 -15.59 -8.24 -15.18
N ASP A 98 -15.42 -9.24 -16.03
CA ASP A 98 -14.23 -10.08 -15.99
C ASP A 98 -12.96 -9.26 -16.28
N GLY A 99 -11.91 -9.46 -15.48
CA GLY A 99 -10.66 -8.68 -15.54
C GLY A 99 -10.72 -7.30 -14.87
N SER A 100 -11.80 -6.97 -14.15
CA SER A 100 -11.90 -5.71 -13.40
C SER A 100 -10.83 -5.57 -12.34
N LEU A 101 -10.50 -6.65 -11.63
CA LEU A 101 -9.47 -6.62 -10.61
C LEU A 101 -8.08 -6.49 -11.22
N GLU A 102 -7.83 -7.17 -12.35
CA GLU A 102 -6.58 -7.02 -13.09
C GLU A 102 -6.40 -5.58 -13.58
N LYS A 103 -7.44 -4.99 -14.18
CA LYS A 103 -7.44 -3.59 -14.61
C LYS A 103 -7.21 -2.62 -13.45
N MET A 104 -7.87 -2.85 -12.31
CA MET A 104 -7.65 -2.06 -11.09
C MET A 104 -6.20 -2.15 -10.62
N MET A 105 -5.61 -3.34 -10.65
CA MET A 105 -4.20 -3.58 -10.33
C MET A 105 -3.28 -2.84 -11.31
N ASP A 106 -3.53 -2.96 -12.61
CA ASP A 106 -2.76 -2.28 -13.65
C ASP A 106 -2.83 -0.74 -13.50
N ASN A 107 -3.97 -0.19 -13.09
CA ASN A 107 -4.13 1.25 -12.83
C ASN A 107 -3.43 1.71 -11.54
N LEU A 108 -3.58 0.97 -10.44
CA LEU A 108 -2.92 1.28 -9.15
C LEU A 108 -1.41 1.13 -9.21
N TYR A 109 -0.96 0.08 -9.87
CA TYR A 109 0.36 -0.49 -9.68
C TYR A 109 1.14 -0.59 -10.99
N GLY A 110 0.57 -0.36 -12.17
CA GLY A 110 1.33 -0.46 -13.42
C GLY A 110 2.59 0.41 -13.42
N LYS A 111 2.47 1.70 -13.08
CA LYS A 111 3.64 2.60 -12.97
C LYS A 111 4.33 2.47 -11.61
N MET A 112 3.56 2.42 -10.52
CA MET A 112 4.11 2.36 -9.15
C MET A 112 4.86 1.05 -8.86
N LEU A 113 4.35 -0.10 -9.28
CA LEU A 113 5.01 -1.41 -9.15
C LEU A 113 6.27 -1.45 -10.02
N ARG A 114 6.25 -0.88 -11.23
CA ARG A 114 7.48 -0.73 -12.03
C ARG A 114 8.52 0.10 -11.29
N THR A 115 8.14 1.28 -10.79
CA THR A 115 9.05 2.12 -9.99
C THR A 115 9.53 1.41 -8.73
N ILE A 116 8.65 0.72 -7.99
CA ILE A 116 9.04 -0.05 -6.82
C ILE A 116 9.97 -1.19 -7.20
N LEU A 117 9.72 -1.91 -8.30
CA LEU A 117 10.57 -3.01 -8.73
C LEU A 117 11.91 -2.52 -9.29
N GLU A 118 11.94 -1.34 -9.90
CA GLU A 118 13.18 -0.64 -10.30
C GLU A 118 13.98 -0.23 -9.05
N GLU A 119 13.32 0.28 -8.01
CA GLU A 119 13.94 0.61 -6.73
C GLU A 119 14.38 -0.66 -5.97
N THR A 120 13.54 -1.69 -5.85
CA THR A 120 13.87 -2.94 -5.13
C THR A 120 14.69 -3.94 -5.95
N GLY A 121 14.89 -3.69 -7.25
CA GLY A 121 15.62 -4.53 -8.21
C GLY A 121 17.13 -4.64 -7.97
N GLY A 122 17.60 -4.36 -6.75
CA GLY A 122 19.02 -4.40 -6.38
C GLY A 122 19.77 -3.09 -6.61
N ASN A 123 19.07 -2.05 -7.09
CA ASN A 123 19.63 -0.72 -7.37
C ASN A 123 19.26 0.34 -6.31
N SER A 124 18.26 0.11 -5.45
CA SER A 124 17.94 1.08 -4.39
C SER A 124 19.11 1.28 -3.46
N ASP A 125 19.23 2.51 -2.99
CA ASP A 125 20.20 2.92 -1.99
C ASP A 125 20.14 2.00 -0.75
N LEU A 126 18.94 1.61 -0.34
CA LEU A 126 18.73 0.67 0.77
C LEU A 126 19.29 -0.74 0.47
N SER A 127 19.01 -1.28 -0.72
CA SER A 127 19.48 -2.63 -1.07
C SER A 127 21.00 -2.69 -1.20
N LEU A 128 21.61 -1.66 -1.80
CA LEU A 128 23.05 -1.52 -1.91
C LEU A 128 23.67 -1.26 -0.53
N SER A 129 23.00 -0.51 0.34
CA SER A 129 23.45 -0.28 1.72
C SER A 129 23.52 -1.58 2.51
N ILE A 130 22.47 -2.41 2.45
CA ILE A 130 22.44 -3.72 3.11
C ILE A 130 23.52 -4.65 2.56
N LYS A 131 23.76 -4.64 1.25
CA LYS A 131 24.75 -5.52 0.59
C LYS A 131 26.20 -5.08 0.79
N THR A 132 26.46 -3.78 0.84
CA THR A 132 27.81 -3.21 0.87
C THR A 132 28.23 -2.71 2.26
N GLY A 133 27.28 -2.51 3.18
CA GLY A 133 27.50 -1.86 4.47
C GLY A 133 27.75 -0.36 4.38
N VAL A 134 27.55 0.26 3.21
CA VAL A 134 27.70 1.71 3.02
C VAL A 134 26.39 2.40 3.36
N GLU A 135 26.44 3.52 4.10
CA GLU A 135 25.26 4.31 4.45
C GLU A 135 24.49 4.78 3.21
N SER A 136 23.15 4.71 3.27
CA SER A 136 22.27 5.04 2.15
C SER A 136 22.50 6.45 1.57
N ASP A 137 22.78 7.46 2.40
CA ASP A 137 23.02 8.84 1.93
C ASP A 137 24.27 8.96 1.05
N ARG A 138 25.28 8.12 1.29
CA ARG A 138 26.50 8.09 0.46
C ARG A 138 26.26 7.39 -0.87
N ILE A 139 25.39 6.38 -0.86
CA ILE A 139 24.98 5.70 -2.09
C ILE A 139 24.08 6.64 -2.89
N ALA A 140 23.15 7.35 -2.24
CA ALA A 140 22.26 8.33 -2.84
C ALA A 140 23.01 9.39 -3.67
N ALA A 141 24.19 9.83 -3.18
CA ALA A 141 25.05 10.79 -3.84
C ALA A 141 25.79 10.27 -5.08
N LEU A 142 25.78 8.96 -5.34
CA LEU A 142 26.34 8.37 -6.56
C LEU A 142 25.40 8.63 -7.75
N ASP A 143 25.97 8.77 -8.94
CA ASP A 143 25.19 8.83 -10.16
C ASP A 143 24.58 7.46 -10.53
N ALA A 144 23.55 7.48 -11.37
CA ALA A 144 22.80 6.29 -11.76
C ALA A 144 23.68 5.24 -12.47
N ASP A 145 24.66 5.65 -13.28
CA ASP A 145 25.52 4.72 -14.00
C ASP A 145 26.46 3.98 -13.04
N THR A 146 27.01 4.68 -12.06
CA THR A 146 27.82 4.09 -11.00
C THR A 146 26.99 3.09 -10.16
N LYS A 147 25.77 3.44 -9.77
CA LYS A 147 24.87 2.52 -9.03
C LYS A 147 24.56 1.27 -9.84
N ASN A 148 24.24 1.43 -11.14
CA ASN A 148 23.99 0.32 -12.05
C ASN A 148 25.23 -0.59 -12.18
N ALA A 149 26.43 -0.02 -12.33
CA ALA A 149 27.66 -0.79 -12.41
C ALA A 149 27.94 -1.60 -11.12
N VAL A 150 27.67 -1.02 -9.94
CA VAL A 150 27.79 -1.72 -8.66
C VAL A 150 26.76 -2.84 -8.56
N ALA A 151 25.52 -2.61 -8.98
CA ALA A 151 24.49 -3.65 -8.97
C ALA A 151 24.80 -4.80 -9.95
N ASP A 152 25.32 -4.49 -11.13
CA ASP A 152 25.72 -5.48 -12.13
C ASP A 152 26.89 -6.34 -11.65
N LEU A 153 27.75 -5.85 -10.73
CA LEU A 153 28.76 -6.67 -10.07
C LEU A 153 28.13 -7.73 -9.15
N PHE A 154 27.00 -7.43 -8.52
CA PHE A 154 26.29 -8.37 -7.64
C PHE A 154 25.37 -9.33 -8.40
N ASP A 155 24.78 -8.89 -9.51
CA ASP A 155 23.95 -9.74 -10.37
C ASP A 155 24.10 -9.35 -11.86
N PRO A 156 25.05 -9.95 -12.59
CA PRO A 156 25.26 -9.68 -14.02
C PRO A 156 24.05 -10.03 -14.90
N HIS A 157 23.16 -10.90 -14.42
CA HIS A 157 21.95 -11.35 -15.12
C HIS A 157 20.67 -10.71 -14.56
N ARG A 158 20.80 -9.63 -13.79
CA ARG A 158 19.69 -8.98 -13.08
C ARG A 158 18.51 -8.64 -13.99
N LYS A 159 18.76 -8.01 -15.15
CA LYS A 159 17.71 -7.69 -16.13
C LYS A 159 17.00 -8.95 -16.64
N GLU A 160 17.74 -10.00 -16.96
CA GLU A 160 17.16 -11.28 -17.40
C GLU A 160 16.33 -11.92 -16.29
N ARG A 161 16.75 -11.78 -15.04
CA ARG A 161 16.01 -12.26 -13.85
C ARG A 161 14.75 -11.44 -13.62
N GLU A 162 14.82 -10.12 -13.69
CA GLU A 162 13.67 -9.22 -13.60
C GLU A 162 12.63 -9.55 -14.68
N ASP A 163 13.06 -9.70 -15.93
CA ASP A 163 12.19 -10.09 -17.05
C ASP A 163 11.56 -11.46 -16.83
N GLN A 164 12.34 -12.44 -16.35
CA GLN A 164 11.84 -13.78 -16.08
C GLN A 164 10.86 -13.82 -14.91
N VAL A 165 11.12 -13.03 -13.85
CA VAL A 165 10.21 -12.84 -12.72
C VAL A 165 8.89 -12.26 -13.20
N MET A 166 8.92 -11.20 -14.02
CA MET A 166 7.69 -10.62 -14.58
C MET A 166 6.93 -11.61 -15.47
N LYS A 167 7.66 -12.39 -16.28
CA LYS A 167 7.06 -13.39 -17.18
C LYS A 167 6.38 -14.53 -16.43
N VAL A 168 6.86 -14.89 -15.23
CA VAL A 168 6.31 -16.01 -14.43
C VAL A 168 5.26 -15.53 -13.43
N ILE A 169 5.54 -14.42 -12.72
CA ILE A 169 4.67 -13.96 -11.63
C ILE A 169 3.43 -13.26 -12.17
N ARG A 170 3.54 -12.43 -13.22
CA ARG A 170 2.39 -11.66 -13.72
C ARG A 170 1.21 -12.55 -14.11
N PRO A 171 1.38 -13.64 -14.90
CA PRO A 171 0.27 -14.52 -15.23
C PRO A 171 -0.37 -15.18 -14.00
N LEU A 172 0.43 -15.56 -12.99
CA LEU A 172 -0.08 -16.15 -11.75
C LEU A 172 -0.91 -15.15 -10.95
N ILE A 173 -0.51 -13.87 -10.92
CA ILE A 173 -1.30 -12.80 -10.29
C ILE A 173 -2.60 -12.61 -11.07
N SER A 174 -2.55 -12.50 -12.41
CA SER A 174 -3.75 -12.34 -13.23
C SER A 174 -4.73 -13.51 -13.04
N GLU A 175 -4.24 -14.75 -13.00
CA GLU A 175 -5.04 -15.94 -12.72
C GLU A 175 -5.70 -15.87 -11.33
N ALA A 176 -4.93 -15.54 -10.29
CA ALA A 176 -5.46 -15.41 -8.94
C ALA A 176 -6.51 -14.29 -8.81
N LEU A 177 -6.33 -13.17 -9.52
CA LEU A 177 -7.32 -12.08 -9.54
C LEU A 177 -8.59 -12.51 -10.27
N ALA A 178 -8.47 -13.20 -11.40
CA ALA A 178 -9.60 -13.75 -12.14
C ALA A 178 -10.40 -14.76 -11.28
N ASP A 179 -9.72 -15.59 -10.49
CA ASP A 179 -10.37 -16.54 -9.57
C ASP A 179 -11.11 -15.85 -8.41
N LEU A 180 -10.69 -14.64 -8.04
CA LEU A 180 -11.31 -13.86 -6.96
C LEU A 180 -12.60 -13.14 -7.41
N GLU A 181 -12.72 -12.80 -8.70
CA GLU A 181 -13.85 -12.05 -9.23
C GLU A 181 -15.21 -12.77 -9.05
N PRO A 182 -15.36 -14.08 -9.38
CA PRO A 182 -16.63 -14.78 -9.19
C PRO A 182 -17.17 -14.79 -7.75
N PRO A 183 -16.41 -15.18 -6.70
CA PRO A 183 -16.92 -15.16 -5.33
C PRO A 183 -17.19 -13.73 -4.85
N MET A 184 -16.36 -12.75 -5.24
CA MET A 184 -16.60 -11.33 -4.92
C MET A 184 -17.93 -10.85 -5.52
N ARG A 185 -18.18 -11.14 -6.81
CA ARG A 185 -19.42 -10.80 -7.50
C ARG A 185 -20.64 -11.48 -6.87
N ALA A 186 -20.53 -12.75 -6.50
CA ALA A 186 -21.60 -13.49 -5.83
C ALA A 186 -21.94 -12.90 -4.44
N GLY A 187 -20.91 -12.54 -3.66
CA GLY A 187 -21.08 -11.86 -2.37
C GLY A 187 -21.77 -10.51 -2.54
N LEU A 188 -21.32 -9.72 -3.52
CA LEU A 188 -21.89 -8.41 -3.83
C LEU A 188 -23.34 -8.52 -4.30
N ALA A 189 -23.68 -9.52 -5.14
CA ALA A 189 -25.03 -9.75 -5.62
C ALA A 189 -26.01 -9.98 -4.46
N LYS A 190 -25.61 -10.81 -3.47
CA LYS A 190 -26.40 -11.03 -2.26
C LYS A 190 -26.57 -9.75 -1.44
N ALA A 191 -25.54 -8.93 -1.32
CA ALA A 191 -25.62 -7.65 -0.62
C ALA A 191 -26.58 -6.67 -1.34
N TYR A 192 -26.47 -6.56 -2.67
CA TYR A 192 -27.32 -5.72 -3.50
C TYR A 192 -28.79 -6.16 -3.45
N ALA A 193 -29.07 -7.46 -3.52
CA ALA A 193 -30.42 -7.98 -3.44
C ALA A 193 -31.09 -7.68 -2.07
N ARG A 194 -30.31 -7.60 -0.98
CA ARG A 194 -30.85 -7.19 0.33
C ARG A 194 -31.06 -5.69 0.43
N LYS A 195 -30.17 -4.89 -0.19
CA LYS A 195 -30.13 -3.43 -0.02
C LYS A 195 -31.05 -2.68 -0.98
N PHE A 196 -31.29 -3.21 -2.18
CA PHE A 196 -32.08 -2.57 -3.22
C PHE A 196 -33.34 -3.37 -3.55
N SER A 197 -34.41 -2.65 -3.89
CA SER A 197 -35.64 -3.25 -4.40
C SER A 197 -35.47 -3.75 -5.84
N ALA A 198 -36.38 -4.64 -6.27
CA ALA A 198 -36.38 -5.13 -7.66
C ALA A 198 -36.54 -3.99 -8.68
N GLY A 199 -37.32 -2.95 -8.37
CA GLY A 199 -37.48 -1.76 -9.23
C GLY A 199 -36.16 -1.01 -9.40
N GLN A 200 -35.47 -0.71 -8.29
CA GLN A 200 -34.17 -0.03 -8.32
C GLN A 200 -33.10 -0.85 -9.07
N LEU A 201 -33.04 -2.16 -8.85
CA LEU A 201 -32.11 -3.03 -9.58
C LEU A 201 -32.42 -3.06 -11.08
N THR A 202 -33.70 -3.02 -11.46
CA THR A 202 -34.12 -2.95 -12.86
C THR A 202 -33.69 -1.63 -13.50
N GLU A 203 -33.86 -0.51 -12.79
CA GLU A 203 -33.42 0.81 -13.25
C GLU A 203 -31.90 0.89 -13.39
N LEU A 204 -31.15 0.38 -12.42
CA LEU A 204 -29.68 0.28 -12.50
C LEU A 204 -29.24 -0.56 -13.70
N ASN A 205 -29.87 -1.72 -13.90
CA ASN A 205 -29.59 -2.57 -15.06
C ASN A 205 -29.93 -1.90 -16.40
N ALA A 206 -30.98 -1.07 -16.44
CA ALA A 206 -31.32 -0.29 -17.62
C ALA A 206 -30.28 0.82 -17.88
N PHE A 207 -29.81 1.51 -16.83
CA PHE A 207 -28.74 2.49 -16.94
C PHE A 207 -27.43 1.83 -17.42
N PHE A 208 -27.00 0.74 -16.82
CA PHE A 208 -25.80 0.00 -17.22
C PHE A 208 -25.89 -0.64 -18.62
N ALA A 209 -27.09 -0.72 -19.22
CA ALA A 209 -27.24 -1.12 -20.61
C ALA A 209 -26.99 0.04 -21.60
N THR A 210 -26.93 1.29 -21.13
CA THR A 210 -26.57 2.45 -21.97
C THR A 210 -25.06 2.53 -22.19
N PRO A 211 -24.57 3.15 -23.27
CA PRO A 211 -23.13 3.30 -23.50
C PRO A 211 -22.39 4.00 -22.34
N ALA A 212 -22.99 5.07 -21.79
CA ALA A 212 -22.42 5.78 -20.64
C ALA A 212 -22.43 4.91 -19.38
N GLY A 213 -23.51 4.14 -19.15
CA GLY A 213 -23.60 3.24 -18.00
C GLY A 213 -22.64 2.05 -18.08
N GLN A 214 -22.38 1.51 -19.28
CA GLN A 214 -21.36 0.47 -19.48
C GLN A 214 -19.97 0.99 -19.16
N SER A 215 -19.63 2.17 -19.68
CA SER A 215 -18.34 2.83 -19.40
C SER A 215 -18.20 3.13 -17.90
N TYR A 216 -19.19 3.76 -17.29
CA TYR A 216 -19.17 4.03 -15.86
C TYR A 216 -19.01 2.77 -15.02
N ALA A 217 -19.79 1.72 -15.29
CA ALA A 217 -19.76 0.50 -14.48
C ALA A 217 -18.39 -0.22 -14.61
N GLY A 218 -17.85 -0.31 -15.83
CA GLY A 218 -16.54 -0.93 -16.08
C GLY A 218 -15.34 -0.14 -15.55
N GLU A 219 -15.48 1.18 -15.32
CA GLU A 219 -14.43 2.01 -14.72
C GLU A 219 -14.61 2.17 -13.20
N SER A 220 -15.81 1.98 -12.65
CA SER A 220 -16.16 2.37 -11.28
C SER A 220 -15.28 1.74 -10.18
N LEU A 221 -14.85 0.50 -10.37
CA LEU A 221 -13.95 -0.17 -9.43
C LEU A 221 -12.52 0.38 -9.55
N ALA A 222 -12.03 0.55 -10.78
CA ALA A 222 -10.68 1.04 -11.04
C ALA A 222 -10.50 2.53 -10.66
N LEU A 223 -11.56 3.34 -10.75
CA LEU A 223 -11.53 4.76 -10.35
C LEU A 223 -11.26 4.97 -8.86
N GLN A 224 -11.64 4.02 -7.99
CA GLN A 224 -11.28 4.07 -6.56
C GLN A 224 -9.77 3.89 -6.33
N ALA A 225 -9.11 3.40 -7.36
CA ALA A 225 -7.73 2.98 -7.44
C ALA A 225 -6.92 3.93 -8.33
N ASP A 226 -7.52 5.07 -8.70
CA ASP A 226 -6.93 6.04 -9.60
C ASP A 226 -5.70 6.71 -8.95
N PRO A 227 -4.60 6.90 -9.70
CA PRO A 227 -3.38 7.52 -9.16
C PRO A 227 -3.58 8.92 -8.56
N GLU A 228 -4.49 9.73 -9.12
CA GLU A 228 -4.76 11.07 -8.57
C GLU A 228 -5.50 10.97 -7.23
N VAL A 229 -6.46 10.05 -7.13
CA VAL A 229 -7.17 9.76 -5.88
C VAL A 229 -6.18 9.29 -4.81
N MET A 230 -5.32 8.33 -5.16
CA MET A 230 -4.32 7.78 -4.24
C MET A 230 -3.29 8.83 -3.81
N LEU A 231 -2.80 9.66 -4.74
CA LEU A 231 -1.88 10.75 -4.43
C LEU A 231 -2.52 11.77 -3.47
N ALA A 232 -3.78 12.14 -3.70
CA ALA A 232 -4.51 13.04 -2.81
C ALA A 232 -4.65 12.43 -1.41
N MET A 233 -4.95 11.13 -1.31
CA MET A 233 -5.00 10.42 -0.03
C MET A 233 -3.64 10.39 0.67
N MET A 234 -2.55 10.11 -0.05
CA MET A 234 -1.20 10.11 0.54
C MET A 234 -0.79 11.49 1.04
N LYS A 235 -1.11 12.56 0.29
CA LYS A 235 -0.88 13.95 0.71
C LYS A 235 -1.70 14.34 1.95
N ALA A 236 -2.81 13.65 2.21
CA ALA A 236 -3.61 13.87 3.41
C ALA A 236 -3.05 13.17 4.67
N VAL A 237 -2.07 12.27 4.55
CA VAL A 237 -1.50 11.52 5.68
C VAL A 237 -0.68 12.42 6.62
N PRO A 238 0.29 13.24 6.18
CA PRO A 238 1.11 14.03 7.10
C PRO A 238 0.30 14.97 8.01
N PRO A 239 -0.69 15.75 7.53
CA PRO A 239 -1.54 16.57 8.40
C PRO A 239 -2.31 15.75 9.44
N LEU A 240 -2.69 14.52 9.09
CA LEU A 240 -3.39 13.60 9.98
C LEU A 240 -2.46 13.12 11.10
N VAL A 241 -1.21 12.79 10.78
CA VAL A 241 -0.16 12.45 11.77
C VAL A 241 0.11 13.63 12.70
N THR A 242 0.28 14.85 12.16
CA THR A 242 0.46 16.07 12.98
C THR A 242 -0.68 16.26 13.96
N LYS A 243 -1.93 16.06 13.51
CA LYS A 243 -3.11 16.15 14.38
C LYS A 243 -3.08 15.12 15.51
N PHE A 244 -2.59 13.90 15.28
CA PHE A 244 -2.40 12.93 16.36
C PHE A 244 -1.31 13.37 17.35
N ILE A 245 -0.20 13.89 16.85
CA ILE A 245 0.91 14.41 17.68
C ILE A 245 0.42 15.57 18.56
N ASP A 246 -0.29 16.54 17.99
CA ASP A 246 -0.83 17.70 18.71
C ASP A 246 -1.83 17.29 19.81
N ARG A 247 -2.53 16.17 19.60
CA ARG A 247 -3.49 15.61 20.55
C ARG A 247 -2.87 14.62 21.52
N ALA A 248 -1.61 14.23 21.34
CA ALA A 248 -0.92 13.30 22.23
C ALA A 248 -0.96 13.73 23.71
N PRO A 249 -0.79 15.01 24.10
CA PRO A 249 -0.88 15.42 25.50
C PRO A 249 -2.28 15.22 26.10
N THR A 250 -3.34 15.44 25.31
CA THR A 250 -4.73 15.21 25.74
C THR A 250 -5.00 13.72 25.89
N ILE A 251 -4.56 12.91 24.92
CA ILE A 251 -4.69 11.45 24.94
C ILE A 251 -3.94 10.87 26.14
N GLU A 252 -2.69 11.28 26.36
CA GLU A 252 -1.91 10.89 27.54
C GLU A 252 -2.60 11.29 28.85
N GLY A 253 -3.20 12.49 28.92
CA GLY A 253 -3.96 12.94 30.07
C GLY A 253 -5.12 12.00 30.40
N GLN A 254 -5.89 11.61 29.38
CA GLN A 254 -7.03 10.69 29.52
C GLN A 254 -6.58 9.25 29.83
N LEU A 255 -5.46 8.79 29.24
CA LEU A 255 -4.94 7.44 29.49
C LEU A 255 -4.25 7.31 30.86
N LYS A 256 -3.70 8.42 31.42
CA LYS A 256 -3.18 8.44 32.81
C LYS A 256 -4.26 8.19 33.86
N GLU A 257 -5.53 8.40 33.54
CA GLU A 257 -6.66 8.06 34.42
C GLU A 257 -6.94 6.55 34.46
N LEU A 258 -6.48 5.80 33.45
CA LEU A 258 -6.57 4.34 33.46
C LEU A 258 -5.44 3.75 34.32
N PRO A 259 -5.73 2.74 35.14
CA PRO A 259 -4.67 2.01 35.83
C PRO A 259 -3.72 1.42 34.81
N LYS A 260 -2.40 1.44 35.11
CA LYS A 260 -1.39 0.80 34.26
C LYS A 260 -1.81 -0.63 33.95
N GLU A 261 -1.70 -1.03 32.69
CA GLU A 261 -1.86 -2.44 32.32
C GLU A 261 -0.90 -3.27 33.15
N LYS A 262 -1.43 -4.32 33.79
CA LYS A 262 -0.61 -5.24 34.57
C LYS A 262 0.31 -5.99 33.60
N GLY A 263 1.62 -5.81 33.75
CA GLY A 263 2.61 -6.66 33.10
C GLY A 263 2.72 -8.01 33.79
N LEU A 264 3.44 -8.97 33.19
CA LEU A 264 3.72 -10.26 33.83
C LEU A 264 4.41 -10.11 35.20
N ALA A 265 5.19 -9.03 35.40
CA ALA A 265 5.84 -8.71 36.66
C ALA A 265 4.86 -8.26 37.77
N ASP A 266 3.67 -7.76 37.39
CA ASP A 266 2.65 -7.29 38.32
C ASP A 266 1.65 -8.39 38.72
N LEU A 267 1.80 -9.61 38.17
CA LEU A 267 0.98 -10.76 38.49
C LEU A 267 1.56 -11.52 39.68
N SER A 268 0.73 -11.75 40.70
CA SER A 268 1.07 -12.65 41.81
C SER A 268 1.31 -14.08 41.32
N ASP A 269 2.00 -14.92 42.11
CA ASP A 269 2.17 -16.34 41.78
C ASP A 269 0.84 -17.06 41.53
N THR A 270 -0.23 -16.66 42.22
CA THR A 270 -1.59 -17.19 42.02
C THR A 270 -2.16 -16.77 40.67
N GLU A 271 -1.99 -15.50 40.28
CA GLU A 271 -2.39 -15.00 38.97
C GLU A 271 -1.54 -15.60 37.84
N MET A 272 -0.25 -15.83 38.09
CA MET A 272 0.67 -16.48 37.15
C MET A 272 0.30 -17.95 36.92
N ASN A 273 -0.03 -18.70 37.97
CA ASN A 273 -0.53 -20.07 37.87
C ASN A 273 -1.90 -20.11 37.16
N LYS A 274 -2.76 -19.12 37.42
CA LYS A 274 -4.04 -18.98 36.73
C LYS A 274 -3.83 -18.69 35.25
N LEU A 275 -2.88 -17.80 34.90
CA LEU A 275 -2.52 -17.48 33.53
C LEU A 275 -1.92 -18.70 32.81
N ALA A 276 -1.00 -19.42 33.44
CA ALA A 276 -0.42 -20.66 32.94
C ALA A 276 -1.50 -21.70 32.61
N LYS A 277 -2.47 -21.87 33.52
CA LYS A 277 -3.62 -22.77 33.32
C LYS A 277 -4.54 -22.32 32.17
N LEU A 278 -4.78 -21.02 32.03
CA LEU A 278 -5.61 -20.47 30.94
C LEU A 278 -4.92 -20.61 29.58
N MET A 279 -3.62 -20.35 29.53
CA MET A 279 -2.79 -20.44 28.32
C MET A 279 -2.36 -21.88 27.99
N LYS A 280 -2.59 -22.84 28.91
CA LYS A 280 -2.17 -24.25 28.82
C LYS A 280 -0.66 -24.40 28.63
N VAL A 281 0.11 -23.53 29.28
CA VAL A 281 1.58 -23.57 29.31
C VAL A 281 2.06 -23.83 30.73
N ASP A 282 3.31 -24.25 30.87
CA ASP A 282 3.92 -24.37 32.19
C ASP A 282 4.14 -22.99 32.82
N VAL A 283 3.96 -22.89 34.13
CA VAL A 283 4.12 -21.62 34.86
C VAL A 283 5.57 -21.12 34.81
N GLN A 284 6.56 -22.02 34.71
CA GLN A 284 7.96 -21.63 34.56
C GLN A 284 8.20 -20.92 33.23
N THR A 285 7.58 -21.37 32.13
CA THR A 285 7.69 -20.68 30.83
C THR A 285 7.23 -19.21 30.90
N LEU A 286 6.21 -18.91 31.70
CA LEU A 286 5.76 -17.52 31.91
C LEU A 286 6.70 -16.72 32.83
N LYS A 287 7.32 -17.38 33.80
CA LYS A 287 8.31 -16.78 34.71
C LYS A 287 9.62 -16.49 34.00
N ASP A 288 10.11 -17.42 33.18
CA ASP A 288 11.32 -17.25 32.38
C ASP A 288 11.17 -16.07 31.40
N ASN A 289 10.00 -15.93 30.76
CA ASN A 289 9.71 -14.79 29.89
C ASN A 289 9.66 -13.48 30.67
N ARG A 290 8.98 -13.44 31.83
CA ARG A 290 8.98 -12.27 32.72
C ARG A 290 10.40 -11.86 33.11
N ASP A 291 11.24 -12.82 33.48
CA ASP A 291 12.57 -12.58 34.02
C ASP A 291 13.55 -12.13 32.91
N MET A 292 13.48 -12.74 31.72
CA MET A 292 14.26 -12.35 30.53
C MET A 292 14.01 -10.89 30.11
N TRP A 293 12.76 -10.42 30.17
CA TRP A 293 12.42 -9.04 29.83
C TRP A 293 12.72 -8.06 30.97
N SER A 294 12.83 -8.54 32.22
CA SER A 294 13.24 -7.71 33.35
C SER A 294 14.75 -7.44 33.37
N GLU A 295 15.58 -8.41 32.96
CA GLU A 295 17.03 -8.26 32.86
C GLU A 295 17.44 -7.34 31.70
N ALA A 296 16.77 -7.44 30.55
CA ALA A 296 17.01 -6.57 29.38
C ALA A 296 16.74 -5.07 29.65
N ALA A 297 15.84 -4.75 30.61
CA ALA A 297 15.55 -3.37 31.03
C ALA A 297 16.63 -2.77 31.95
N THR A 298 17.40 -3.60 32.66
CA THR A 298 18.52 -3.17 33.53
C THR A 298 19.84 -2.94 32.78
N GLU A 299 20.08 -3.62 31.65
CA GLU A 299 21.29 -3.37 30.84
C GLU A 299 21.25 -2.04 30.06
N THR A 300 20.06 -1.49 29.79
CA THR A 300 19.93 -0.22 29.05
C THR A 300 20.21 1.03 29.90
N GLU A 301 20.09 0.97 31.22
CA GLU A 301 20.42 2.12 32.11
C GLU A 301 21.93 2.28 32.35
N ALA A 302 22.76 1.26 32.08
CA ALA A 302 24.19 1.28 32.37
C ALA A 302 25.06 1.99 31.31
N VAL A 303 24.51 2.34 30.14
CA VAL A 303 25.26 2.95 29.02
C VAL A 303 25.08 4.48 28.94
N GLU A 304 24.13 5.07 29.67
CA GLU A 304 23.83 6.53 29.64
C GLU A 304 24.65 7.38 30.64
N ALA A 305 25.70 6.82 31.26
CA ALA A 305 26.53 7.55 32.23
C ALA A 305 27.90 7.98 31.64
N ALA A 306 27.89 8.77 30.57
CA ALA A 306 29.05 9.55 30.13
C ALA A 306 28.58 10.94 29.65
N PRO A 307 29.15 12.05 30.15
CA PRO A 307 28.66 13.39 29.83
C PRO A 307 29.14 13.81 28.43
N SER A 308 28.21 14.25 27.58
CA SER A 308 28.52 15.00 26.35
C SER A 308 27.96 16.41 26.49
N ASP A 309 28.86 17.34 26.77
CA ASP A 309 28.71 18.74 26.37
C ASP A 309 29.03 18.86 24.87
N ASP A 310 28.46 19.90 24.26
CA ASP A 310 28.74 20.44 22.92
C ASP A 310 27.80 19.99 21.78
N TRP A 311 26.72 20.77 21.56
CA TRP A 311 26.59 21.55 20.32
C TRP A 311 25.37 22.49 20.40
N SER A 312 25.65 23.78 20.57
CA SER A 312 24.76 24.86 20.14
C SER A 312 25.16 25.24 18.72
N GLY A 313 24.21 25.35 17.79
CA GLY A 313 24.54 25.72 16.40
C GLY A 313 23.37 25.88 15.44
N SER A 314 22.97 27.15 15.27
CA SER A 314 22.29 27.78 14.12
C SER A 314 20.83 27.44 13.78
N ASP A 315 19.98 28.43 14.05
CA ASP A 315 18.53 28.53 13.77
C ASP A 315 18.23 29.41 12.54
N GLU A 316 19.17 29.51 11.57
CA GLU A 316 19.07 30.48 10.45
C GLU A 316 18.99 29.85 9.05
N ALA A 317 18.92 28.52 8.94
CA ALA A 317 18.82 27.83 7.64
C ALA A 317 17.38 27.46 7.23
N ALA A 318 16.40 27.61 8.11
CA ALA A 318 15.02 27.17 7.86
C ALA A 318 14.18 28.16 7.03
N ASP A 319 14.50 29.46 7.06
CA ASP A 319 13.68 30.48 6.40
C ASP A 319 14.01 30.67 4.90
N ALA A 320 15.19 30.25 4.43
CA ALA A 320 15.56 30.38 3.01
C ALA A 320 15.06 29.22 2.12
N ALA A 321 14.62 28.10 2.72
CA ALA A 321 14.16 26.91 1.99
C ALA A 321 12.67 26.97 1.60
N ALA A 322 11.87 27.82 2.26
CA ALA A 322 10.43 27.92 2.03
C ALA A 322 10.11 28.69 0.72
N ASP A 323 10.82 29.77 0.42
CA ASP A 323 10.58 30.61 -0.77
C ASP A 323 11.06 29.96 -2.08
N GLY A 324 12.07 29.08 -2.02
CA GLY A 324 12.57 28.36 -3.20
C GLY A 324 11.67 27.20 -3.65
N ALA A 325 10.95 26.57 -2.72
CA ALA A 325 10.11 25.41 -2.99
C ALA A 325 8.81 25.79 -3.72
N GLU A 326 8.23 26.96 -3.41
CA GLU A 326 6.97 27.39 -4.02
C GLU A 326 7.16 27.83 -5.50
N ALA A 327 8.32 28.40 -5.84
CA ALA A 327 8.68 28.75 -7.21
C ALA A 327 9.03 27.53 -8.08
N ALA A 328 9.62 26.47 -7.50
CA ALA A 328 9.99 25.25 -8.22
C ALA A 328 8.77 24.38 -8.58
N VAL A 329 7.77 24.30 -7.69
CA VAL A 329 6.54 23.52 -7.92
C VAL A 329 5.65 24.15 -9.00
N ALA A 330 5.67 25.48 -9.14
CA ALA A 330 4.94 26.18 -10.19
C ALA A 330 5.58 26.01 -11.59
N ALA A 331 6.90 25.89 -11.66
CA ALA A 331 7.62 25.65 -12.92
C ALA A 331 7.45 24.20 -13.41
N ASP A 332 7.50 23.22 -12.49
CA ASP A 332 7.41 21.79 -12.81
C ASP A 332 5.99 21.38 -13.27
N ALA A 333 4.95 22.05 -12.75
CA ALA A 333 3.58 21.86 -13.22
C ALA A 333 3.32 22.41 -14.63
N ALA A 334 4.02 23.49 -15.03
CA ALA A 334 3.91 24.07 -16.36
C ALA A 334 4.66 23.23 -17.41
N ASP A 335 5.84 22.70 -17.07
CA ASP A 335 6.60 21.79 -17.94
C ASP A 335 5.92 20.42 -18.07
N ALA A 336 5.29 19.89 -17.02
CA ALA A 336 4.50 18.67 -17.11
C ALA A 336 3.26 18.81 -17.99
N ALA A 337 2.61 19.99 -17.98
CA ALA A 337 1.48 20.30 -18.86
C ALA A 337 1.92 20.49 -20.33
N ALA A 338 3.09 21.10 -20.57
CA ALA A 338 3.67 21.23 -21.90
C ALA A 338 4.14 19.87 -22.47
N ALA A 339 4.76 19.02 -21.64
CA ALA A 339 5.19 17.67 -22.04
C ALA A 339 4.02 16.72 -22.32
N ALA A 340 2.89 16.85 -21.60
CA ALA A 340 1.67 16.10 -21.89
C ALA A 340 0.98 16.57 -23.18
N ALA A 341 1.11 17.85 -23.54
CA ALA A 341 0.62 18.38 -24.81
C ALA A 341 1.48 17.92 -26.00
N ASP A 342 2.81 17.88 -25.86
CA ASP A 342 3.72 17.41 -26.91
C ASP A 342 3.64 15.88 -27.13
N ALA A 343 3.41 15.09 -26.08
CA ALA A 343 3.26 13.63 -26.19
C ALA A 343 1.95 13.19 -26.90
N ALA A 344 0.96 14.08 -27.01
CA ALA A 344 -0.31 13.82 -27.72
C ALA A 344 -0.24 14.11 -29.24
N ILE A 345 0.84 14.73 -29.73
CA ILE A 345 0.95 15.17 -31.13
C ILE A 345 1.45 14.05 -32.07
N ASP A 346 2.04 12.98 -31.54
CA ASP A 346 2.68 11.90 -32.35
C ASP A 346 1.93 10.54 -32.34
N ASP A 347 0.70 10.48 -31.83
CA ASP A 347 -0.15 9.28 -31.97
C ASP A 347 -0.91 9.29 -33.31
N PRO A 348 -0.71 8.31 -34.22
CA PRO A 348 -1.43 8.23 -35.50
C PRO A 348 -2.96 8.10 -35.35
N ALA A 349 -3.48 7.75 -34.17
CA ALA A 349 -4.91 7.80 -33.85
C ALA A 349 -5.45 9.22 -33.65
N TYR A 350 -4.59 10.20 -33.34
CA TYR A 350 -4.90 11.62 -33.19
C TYR A 350 -4.67 12.44 -34.47
N ASP A 351 -4.23 11.82 -35.57
CA ASP A 351 -4.25 12.44 -36.89
C ASP A 351 -5.71 12.63 -37.34
N ARG A 352 -6.20 13.86 -37.23
CA ARG A 352 -7.55 14.25 -37.68
C ARG A 352 -7.79 13.90 -39.15
N GLY A 353 -6.74 13.75 -39.96
CA GLY A 353 -6.77 13.24 -41.33
C GLY A 353 -7.45 11.87 -41.49
N ASN A 354 -7.40 11.03 -40.47
CA ASN A 354 -7.98 9.68 -40.47
C ASN A 354 -9.43 9.59 -39.93
N TRP A 355 -9.98 10.70 -39.43
CA TRP A 355 -11.31 10.72 -38.82
C TRP A 355 -12.43 10.93 -39.85
N SER A 356 -13.63 10.42 -39.53
CA SER A 356 -14.82 10.69 -40.32
C SER A 356 -15.23 12.17 -40.21
N GLU A 357 -15.93 12.71 -41.22
CA GLU A 357 -16.43 14.09 -41.22
C GLU A 357 -17.30 14.39 -39.97
N ALA A 358 -18.08 13.40 -39.54
CA ALA A 358 -18.95 13.50 -38.38
C ALA A 358 -18.16 13.55 -37.06
N ASP A 359 -17.08 12.77 -36.94
CA ASP A 359 -16.22 12.79 -35.76
C ASP A 359 -15.43 14.10 -35.67
N ARG A 360 -14.96 14.62 -36.81
CA ARG A 360 -14.31 15.94 -36.86
C ARG A 360 -15.25 17.05 -36.39
N GLN A 361 -16.47 17.12 -36.92
CA GLN A 361 -17.45 18.12 -36.48
C GLN A 361 -17.80 17.99 -35.00
N ARG A 362 -17.89 16.75 -34.49
CA ARG A 362 -18.18 16.52 -33.07
C ARG A 362 -17.05 17.00 -32.17
N VAL A 363 -15.80 16.75 -32.55
CA VAL A 363 -14.64 17.22 -31.79
C VAL A 363 -14.51 18.74 -31.87
N GLU A 364 -14.73 19.34 -33.03
CA GLU A 364 -14.71 20.81 -33.20
C GLU A 364 -15.76 21.50 -32.30
N GLN A 365 -16.97 20.94 -32.20
CA GLN A 365 -18.00 21.43 -31.27
C GLN A 365 -17.61 21.26 -29.80
N LEU A 366 -16.94 20.17 -29.45
CA LEU A 366 -16.48 19.92 -28.08
C LEU A 366 -15.32 20.84 -27.69
N GLU A 367 -14.40 21.11 -28.62
CA GLU A 367 -13.30 22.05 -28.43
C GLU A 367 -13.81 23.49 -28.28
N GLU A 368 -14.80 23.90 -29.08
CA GLU A 368 -15.45 25.20 -28.94
C GLU A 368 -16.19 25.31 -27.59
N ALA A 369 -16.91 24.24 -27.19
CA ALA A 369 -17.58 24.20 -25.89
C ALA A 369 -16.59 24.26 -24.71
N ALA A 370 -15.46 23.56 -24.81
CA ALA A 370 -14.40 23.57 -23.81
C ALA A 370 -13.71 24.94 -23.72
N SER A 371 -13.43 25.58 -24.86
CA SER A 371 -12.88 26.93 -24.92
C SER A 371 -13.81 27.95 -24.26
N ASN A 372 -15.10 27.89 -24.59
CA ASN A 372 -16.12 28.75 -23.97
C ASN A 372 -16.25 28.52 -22.46
N ALA A 373 -16.20 27.26 -22.00
CA ALA A 373 -16.24 26.93 -20.58
C ALA A 373 -15.00 27.44 -19.83
N SER A 374 -13.82 27.33 -20.45
CA SER A 374 -12.57 27.85 -19.89
C SER A 374 -12.59 29.37 -19.76
N SER A 375 -13.03 30.09 -20.80
CA SER A 375 -13.20 31.55 -20.73
C SER A 375 -14.21 31.96 -19.66
N ALA A 376 -15.34 31.27 -19.54
CA ALA A 376 -16.33 31.55 -18.50
C ALA A 376 -15.79 31.30 -17.09
N ALA A 377 -14.97 30.26 -16.89
CA ALA A 377 -14.32 29.99 -15.61
C ALA A 377 -13.30 31.08 -15.25
N PHE A 378 -12.51 31.55 -16.22
CA PHE A 378 -11.57 32.65 -16.04
C PHE A 378 -12.29 33.96 -15.68
N ASP A 379 -13.37 34.30 -16.39
CA ASP A 379 -14.17 35.49 -16.11
C ASP A 379 -14.81 35.43 -14.71
N ALA A 380 -15.31 34.25 -14.31
CA ALA A 380 -15.86 34.04 -12.97
C ALA A 380 -14.79 34.17 -11.87
N GLN A 381 -13.56 33.73 -12.13
CA GLN A 381 -12.43 33.90 -11.22
C GLN A 381 -12.04 35.37 -11.08
N GLU A 382 -11.93 36.12 -12.17
CA GLU A 382 -11.66 37.56 -12.16
C GLU A 382 -12.75 38.33 -11.40
N GLU A 383 -14.03 37.97 -11.61
CA GLU A 383 -15.14 38.57 -10.87
C GLU A 383 -15.08 38.26 -9.37
N ALA A 384 -14.75 37.02 -9.00
CA ALA A 384 -14.56 36.62 -7.61
C ALA A 384 -13.41 37.39 -6.94
N VAL A 385 -12.27 37.57 -7.63
CA VAL A 385 -11.13 38.35 -7.17
C VAL A 385 -11.49 39.83 -7.03
N ALA A 386 -12.19 40.41 -8.00
CA ALA A 386 -12.65 41.80 -7.93
C ALA A 386 -13.63 42.03 -6.76
N ASN A 387 -14.52 41.06 -6.49
CA ASN A 387 -15.45 41.11 -5.37
C ASN A 387 -14.77 40.92 -4.02
N ALA A 388 -13.70 40.12 -3.95
CA ALA A 388 -12.87 40.00 -2.75
C ALA A 388 -12.13 41.32 -2.44
N ARG A 389 -11.56 41.97 -3.46
CA ARG A 389 -10.89 43.29 -3.33
C ARG A 389 -11.82 44.41 -2.86
N LYS A 390 -13.11 44.34 -3.18
CA LYS A 390 -14.14 45.28 -2.70
C LYS A 390 -14.55 45.04 -1.23
N LYS A 391 -14.28 43.86 -0.68
CA LYS A 391 -14.67 43.46 0.69
C LYS A 391 -13.60 43.70 1.75
N THR A 392 -12.37 44.02 1.36
CA THR A 392 -11.31 44.49 2.27
C THR A 392 -11.50 45.99 2.56
N PRO A 393 -11.75 46.40 3.82
CA PRO A 393 -11.77 47.82 4.16
C PRO A 393 -10.35 48.40 4.07
N SER A 394 -10.23 49.59 3.48
CA SER A 394 -8.98 50.35 3.44
C SER A 394 -8.53 50.62 4.88
N THR A 395 -7.41 50.03 5.30
CA THR A 395 -6.72 50.44 6.51
C THR A 395 -5.90 51.68 6.19
N ASP A 396 -6.52 52.84 6.37
CA ASP A 396 -5.82 54.11 6.66
C ASP A 396 -6.04 54.47 8.14
#